data_AF-A0AAJ3YZJ5-F1
#
_entry.id   AF-A0AAJ3YZJ5-F1
#
_cell.length_a   1.000
_cell.length_b   1.000
_cell.length_c   1.000
_cell.angle_alpha   90.00
_cell.angle_beta   90.00
_cell.angle_gamma   90.00
#
_symmetry.space_group_name_H-M   'P 1'
#
loop_
_entity.id
_entity.type
_entity.pdbx_description
1 polymer ?
#
loop_
_entity_poly.entity_id
_entity_poly.type
_entity_poly.pdbx_seq_one_letter_code
_entity_poly.pdbx_strand_id
1 'polypeptide(L)'
;MEGWRISLLENKRTIFVDADACPVKDEVLKVASDYEVDVVFVASFEHYQVTREEGENWKYVDPHKEAADLYIANHVRAGDLVITQDIGLASLLLGKKVFVLSERGFRFEEKSIDLALCRRHISQKLRRSGRYTKGPKKLVKEDRERFVRELQKILSKIEGFTY
;
A
#
# COMPACT_ATOMS: atom_id res chain seq x y z
N MET A 1 35.22 13.96 -4.90
CA MET A 1 34.55 12.91 -5.69
C MET A 1 33.40 12.23 -4.90
N GLU A 2 32.86 12.85 -3.85
CA GLU A 2 31.93 12.21 -2.90
C GLU A 2 30.44 12.60 -3.07
N GLY A 3 30.13 13.56 -3.94
CA GLY A 3 28.76 14.09 -4.09
C GLY A 3 27.75 13.13 -4.74
N TRP A 4 28.21 12.19 -5.58
CA TRP A 4 27.33 11.29 -6.35
C TRP A 4 26.74 10.16 -5.52
N ARG A 5 27.39 9.79 -4.40
CA ARG A 5 26.95 8.67 -3.56
C ARG A 5 25.85 9.09 -2.58
N ILE A 6 25.77 10.38 -2.24
CA ILE A 6 24.72 10.93 -1.39
C ILE A 6 23.42 11.16 -2.18
N SER A 7 23.52 11.64 -3.43
CA SER A 7 22.34 11.86 -4.28
C SER A 7 21.58 10.58 -4.66
N LEU A 8 22.27 9.43 -4.71
CA LEU A 8 21.63 8.13 -4.98
C LEU A 8 20.79 7.62 -3.78
N LEU A 9 21.19 7.97 -2.56
CA LEU A 9 20.46 7.58 -1.34
C LEU A 9 19.24 8.48 -1.10
N GLU A 10 19.29 9.75 -1.55
CA GLU A 10 18.19 10.71 -1.34
C GLU A 10 16.93 10.43 -2.19
N ASN A 11 17.04 9.60 -3.22
CA ASN A 11 15.95 9.33 -4.17
C ASN A 11 15.51 7.86 -4.20
N LYS A 12 15.92 7.05 -3.22
CA LYS A 12 15.50 5.66 -3.11
C LYS A 12 14.02 5.61 -2.74
N ARG A 13 13.17 5.24 -3.70
CA ARG A 13 11.73 5.04 -3.45
C ARG A 13 11.55 3.86 -2.51
N THR A 14 10.52 3.93 -1.68
CA THR A 14 10.16 2.87 -0.74
C THR A 14 8.73 2.41 -1.00
N ILE A 15 8.50 1.10 -0.86
CA ILE A 15 7.18 0.50 -0.84
C ILE A 15 6.74 0.36 0.61
N PHE A 16 5.70 1.09 1.02
CA PHE A 16 5.05 0.89 2.31
C PHE A 16 3.86 -0.04 2.15
N VAL A 17 3.74 -1.03 3.03
CA VAL A 17 2.64 -2.00 3.01
C VAL A 17 1.89 -1.89 4.33
N ASP A 18 0.60 -1.58 4.26
CA ASP A 18 -0.34 -1.77 5.35
C ASP A 18 -0.55 -3.29 5.55
N ALA A 19 0.06 -3.84 6.60
CA ALA A 19 0.29 -5.27 6.76
C ALA A 19 -0.69 -5.96 7.74
N ASP A 20 -1.67 -5.23 8.28
CA ASP A 20 -2.67 -5.75 9.24
C ASP A 20 -3.58 -6.84 8.63
N ALA A 21 -3.64 -6.98 7.31
CA ALA A 21 -4.34 -8.09 6.65
C ALA A 21 -3.87 -8.37 5.22
N CYS A 22 -2.63 -7.98 4.86
CA CYS A 22 -2.17 -8.02 3.48
C CYS A 22 -1.85 -9.46 3.02
N PRO A 23 -2.56 -10.02 2.02
CA PRO A 23 -2.36 -11.40 1.56
C PRO A 23 -1.33 -11.52 0.42
N VAL A 24 -0.69 -10.40 0.03
CA VAL A 24 0.22 -10.30 -1.13
C VAL A 24 1.66 -9.94 -0.74
N LYS A 25 2.06 -10.21 0.52
CA LYS A 25 3.40 -9.86 1.04
C LYS A 25 4.53 -10.49 0.22
N ASP A 26 4.39 -11.76 -0.13
CA ASP A 26 5.39 -12.52 -0.90
C ASP A 26 5.57 -11.94 -2.30
N GLU A 27 4.46 -11.58 -2.95
CA GLU A 27 4.48 -10.92 -4.26
C GLU A 27 5.18 -9.55 -4.19
N VAL A 28 4.96 -8.79 -3.12
CA VAL A 28 5.64 -7.50 -2.90
C VAL A 28 7.14 -7.70 -2.76
N LEU A 29 7.57 -8.60 -1.87
CA LEU A 29 9.00 -8.87 -1.64
C LEU A 29 9.70 -9.32 -2.92
N LYS A 30 9.07 -10.23 -3.67
CA LYS A 30 9.63 -10.73 -4.93
C LYS A 30 9.82 -9.61 -5.95
N VAL A 31 8.76 -8.84 -6.21
CA VAL A 31 8.82 -7.76 -7.21
C VAL A 31 9.73 -6.62 -6.74
N ALA A 32 9.72 -6.28 -5.46
CA ALA A 32 10.61 -5.24 -4.93
C ALA A 32 12.09 -5.61 -5.07
N SER A 33 12.43 -6.89 -4.84
CA SER A 33 13.78 -7.41 -5.05
C SER A 33 14.24 -7.30 -6.50
N ASP A 34 13.35 -7.55 -7.46
CA ASP A 34 13.67 -7.45 -8.90
C ASP A 34 14.00 -6.01 -9.33
N TYR A 35 13.49 -5.01 -8.60
CA TYR A 35 13.65 -3.57 -8.89
C TYR A 35 14.56 -2.85 -7.88
N GLU A 36 15.21 -3.58 -6.95
CA GLU A 36 16.08 -3.03 -5.90
C GLU A 36 15.42 -1.92 -5.04
N VAL A 37 14.11 -2.04 -4.81
CA VAL A 37 13.29 -1.08 -4.03
C VAL A 37 13.13 -1.56 -2.59
N ASP A 38 13.26 -0.65 -1.62
CA ASP A 38 13.06 -1.00 -0.21
C ASP A 38 11.57 -1.23 0.09
N VAL A 39 11.30 -2.16 1.01
CA VAL A 39 9.94 -2.48 1.46
C VAL A 39 9.85 -2.29 2.97
N VAL A 40 8.80 -1.60 3.40
CA VAL A 40 8.48 -1.39 4.82
C VAL A 40 7.06 -1.90 5.08
N PHE A 41 6.95 -2.98 5.83
CA PHE A 41 5.68 -3.50 6.34
C PHE A 41 5.32 -2.77 7.63
N VAL A 42 4.13 -2.19 7.68
CA VAL A 42 3.61 -1.47 8.84
C VAL A 42 2.41 -2.24 9.38
N ALA A 43 2.49 -2.70 10.62
CA ALA A 43 1.43 -3.44 11.28
C ALA A 43 1.23 -2.95 12.72
N SER A 44 0.00 -3.04 13.21
CA SER A 44 -0.32 -2.77 14.62
C SER A 44 0.20 -3.89 15.54
N PHE A 45 0.55 -3.55 16.79
CA PHE A 45 0.98 -4.54 17.79
C PHE A 45 -0.09 -5.61 18.11
N GLU A 46 -1.38 -5.31 17.92
CA GLU A 46 -2.44 -6.34 18.00
C GLU A 46 -2.24 -7.43 16.93
N HIS A 47 -1.80 -7.03 15.73
CA HIS A 47 -1.52 -7.96 14.64
C HIS A 47 -0.18 -8.71 14.82
N TYR A 48 0.80 -8.09 15.48
CA TYR A 48 2.11 -8.69 15.78
C TYR A 48 1.99 -10.03 16.53
N GLN A 49 1.07 -10.13 17.49
CA GLN A 49 0.88 -11.37 18.26
C GLN A 49 0.42 -12.56 17.41
N VAL A 50 -0.15 -12.32 16.23
CA VAL A 50 -0.71 -13.34 15.33
C VAL A 50 0.30 -13.79 14.26
N THR A 51 1.17 -12.89 13.77
CA THR A 51 2.00 -13.16 12.58
C THR A 51 3.47 -13.50 12.84
N ARG A 52 4.08 -13.12 13.98
CA ARG A 52 5.49 -13.48 14.35
C ARG A 52 6.54 -13.34 13.22
N GLU A 53 6.32 -12.45 12.26
CA GLU A 53 7.25 -12.21 11.14
C GLU A 53 8.27 -11.13 11.56
N GLU A 54 9.46 -11.52 12.01
CA GLU A 54 10.51 -10.57 12.41
C GLU A 54 11.51 -10.34 11.28
N GLY A 55 11.84 -9.06 10.99
CA GLY A 55 12.86 -8.67 10.01
C GLY A 55 13.05 -7.15 9.96
N GLU A 56 14.16 -6.67 9.38
CA GLU A 56 14.53 -5.23 9.32
C GLU A 56 13.47 -4.38 8.58
N ASN A 57 12.69 -5.00 7.71
CA ASN A 57 11.63 -4.39 6.91
C ASN A 57 10.30 -4.20 7.67
N TRP A 58 10.20 -4.63 8.94
CA TRP A 58 8.97 -4.53 9.73
C TRP A 58 8.97 -3.33 10.69
N LYS A 59 7.84 -2.63 10.74
CA LYS A 59 7.57 -1.54 11.67
C LYS A 59 6.26 -1.80 12.40
N TYR A 60 6.37 -2.01 13.70
CA TYR A 60 5.22 -2.20 14.57
C TYR A 60 4.85 -0.88 15.24
N VAL A 61 3.56 -0.57 15.19
CA VAL A 61 3.00 0.66 15.77
C VAL A 61 1.99 0.31 16.85
N ASP A 62 1.77 1.25 17.78
CA ASP A 62 0.82 1.10 18.87
C ASP A 62 -0.54 0.58 18.38
N PRO A 63 -1.27 -0.20 19.20
CA PRO A 63 -2.52 -0.86 18.79
C PRO A 63 -3.71 0.10 18.61
N HIS A 64 -3.45 1.40 18.43
CA HIS A 64 -4.50 2.34 18.11
C HIS A 64 -5.00 2.10 16.69
N LYS A 65 -6.33 2.22 16.52
CA LYS A 65 -7.09 1.88 15.31
C LYS A 65 -6.60 2.59 14.01
N GLU A 66 -5.77 3.61 14.13
CA GLU A 66 -5.27 4.44 13.01
C GLU A 66 -3.73 4.59 13.05
N ALA A 67 -3.03 3.85 13.91
CA ALA A 67 -1.59 4.02 14.11
C ALA A 67 -0.78 3.67 12.86
N ALA A 68 -1.18 2.61 12.14
CA ALA A 68 -0.49 2.18 10.92
C ALA A 68 -0.64 3.22 9.81
N ASP A 69 -1.88 3.68 9.57
CA ASP A 69 -2.21 4.74 8.63
C ASP A 69 -1.42 6.02 8.92
N LEU A 70 -1.38 6.44 10.19
CA LEU A 70 -0.67 7.65 10.62
C LEU A 70 0.84 7.50 10.41
N TYR A 71 1.40 6.33 10.74
CA TYR A 71 2.82 6.06 10.51
C TYR A 71 3.15 6.15 9.03
N ILE A 72 2.41 5.46 8.17
CA ILE A 72 2.60 5.50 6.72
C ILE A 72 2.51 6.94 6.23
N ALA A 73 1.43 7.66 6.57
CA ALA A 73 1.21 9.03 6.12
C ALA A 73 2.33 10.02 6.53
N ASN A 74 3.01 9.77 7.64
CA ASN A 74 4.10 10.60 8.15
C ASN A 74 5.47 10.25 7.56
N HIS A 75 5.69 9.03 7.10
CA HIS A 75 7.00 8.56 6.62
C HIS A 75 7.13 8.50 5.09
N VAL A 76 6.02 8.46 4.36
CA VAL A 76 6.02 8.48 2.90
C VAL A 76 6.55 9.81 2.34
N ARG A 77 7.15 9.73 1.15
CA ARG A 77 7.61 10.85 0.34
C ARG A 77 6.99 10.79 -1.05
N ALA A 78 7.00 11.92 -1.75
CA ALA A 78 6.51 11.98 -3.12
C ALA A 78 7.27 10.97 -4.00
N GLY A 79 6.54 10.16 -4.76
CA GLY A 79 7.10 9.09 -5.59
C GLY A 79 7.20 7.71 -4.92
N ASP A 80 6.98 7.61 -3.60
CA ASP A 80 6.85 6.31 -2.94
C ASP A 80 5.58 5.58 -3.38
N LEU A 81 5.52 4.28 -3.09
CA LEU A 81 4.36 3.43 -3.34
C LEU A 81 3.80 2.93 -2.01
N VAL A 82 2.49 3.03 -1.85
CA VAL A 82 1.78 2.45 -0.70
C VAL A 82 0.82 1.38 -1.17
N ILE A 83 0.85 0.24 -0.49
CA ILE A 83 -0.13 -0.84 -0.67
C ILE A 83 -1.10 -0.81 0.51
N THR A 84 -2.37 -0.49 0.22
CA THR A 84 -3.44 -0.44 1.23
C THR A 84 -4.81 -0.68 0.60
N GLN A 85 -5.76 -1.17 1.41
CA GLN A 85 -7.17 -1.26 1.06
C GLN A 85 -7.98 -0.08 1.63
N ASP A 86 -7.41 0.75 2.51
CA ASP A 86 -8.13 1.87 3.09
C ASP A 86 -8.17 3.07 2.13
N ILE A 87 -9.39 3.41 1.71
CA ILE A 87 -9.67 4.52 0.79
C ILE A 87 -9.34 5.88 1.42
N GLY A 88 -9.53 6.03 2.73
CA GLY A 88 -9.19 7.25 3.47
C GLY A 88 -7.68 7.48 3.48
N LEU A 89 -6.90 6.46 3.82
CA LEU A 89 -5.43 6.52 3.72
C LEU A 89 -5.01 6.78 2.26
N ALA A 90 -5.57 6.06 1.30
CA ALA A 90 -5.29 6.28 -0.12
C ALA A 90 -5.54 7.73 -0.55
N SER A 91 -6.66 8.32 -0.13
CA SER A 91 -7.00 9.72 -0.43
C SER A 91 -5.95 10.71 0.08
N LEU A 92 -5.49 10.50 1.32
CA LEU A 92 -4.49 11.35 1.94
C LEU A 92 -3.14 11.28 1.20
N LEU A 93 -2.75 10.07 0.79
CA LEU A 93 -1.47 9.80 0.14
C LEU A 93 -1.42 10.32 -1.31
N LEU A 94 -2.53 10.27 -2.04
CA LEU A 94 -2.60 10.85 -3.39
C LEU A 94 -2.29 12.35 -3.37
N GLY A 95 -2.78 13.10 -2.38
CA GLY A 95 -2.45 14.51 -2.20
C GLY A 95 -0.95 14.77 -1.94
N LYS A 96 -0.21 13.76 -1.48
CA LYS A 96 1.24 13.79 -1.27
C LYS A 96 2.06 13.34 -2.50
N LYS A 97 1.42 13.11 -3.65
CA LYS A 97 2.04 12.55 -4.87
C LYS A 97 2.67 11.17 -4.66
N VAL A 98 2.02 10.36 -3.81
CA VAL A 98 2.39 8.97 -3.54
C VAL A 98 1.56 8.07 -4.45
N PHE A 99 2.17 7.01 -5.00
CA PHE A 99 1.42 5.99 -5.72
C PHE A 99 0.68 5.11 -4.71
N VAL A 100 -0.59 4.78 -4.97
CA VAL A 100 -1.34 3.90 -4.07
C VAL A 100 -1.95 2.75 -4.85
N LEU A 101 -1.72 1.54 -4.39
CA LEU A 101 -2.17 0.29 -4.99
C LEU A 101 -2.94 -0.55 -3.96
N SER A 102 -4.09 -1.09 -4.34
CA SER A 102 -4.77 -2.10 -3.52
C SER A 102 -4.16 -3.49 -3.73
N GLU A 103 -4.27 -4.36 -2.73
CA GLU A 103 -3.79 -5.76 -2.82
C GLU A 103 -4.47 -6.55 -3.94
N ARG A 104 -5.59 -6.05 -4.48
CA ARG A 104 -6.31 -6.63 -5.63
C ARG A 104 -5.80 -6.13 -6.98
N GLY A 105 -4.77 -5.29 -6.99
CA GLY A 105 -4.20 -4.71 -8.20
C GLY A 105 -5.03 -3.57 -8.79
N PHE A 106 -5.84 -2.86 -8.00
CA PHE A 106 -6.45 -1.60 -8.44
C PHE A 106 -5.64 -0.43 -7.92
N ARG A 107 -5.19 0.42 -8.84
CA ARG A 107 -4.53 1.68 -8.53
C ARG A 107 -5.56 2.74 -8.14
N PHE A 108 -5.27 3.49 -7.08
CA PHE A 108 -6.05 4.68 -6.74
C PHE A 108 -5.51 5.88 -7.53
N GLU A 109 -6.43 6.71 -8.02
CA GLU A 109 -6.11 7.93 -8.75
C GLU A 109 -6.96 9.07 -8.19
N GLU A 110 -6.45 10.29 -8.23
CA GLU A 110 -7.10 11.45 -7.61
C GLU A 110 -8.51 11.67 -8.20
N LYS A 111 -8.66 11.52 -9.51
CA LYS A 111 -9.96 11.58 -10.21
C LYS A 111 -10.95 10.47 -9.85
N SER A 112 -10.51 9.38 -9.23
CA SER A 112 -11.36 8.24 -8.85
C SER A 112 -11.60 8.12 -7.35
N ILE A 113 -10.89 8.91 -6.53
CA ILE A 113 -11.01 8.86 -5.08
C ILE A 113 -12.38 9.37 -4.60
N ASP A 114 -12.89 10.46 -5.19
CA ASP A 114 -14.20 11.03 -4.80
C ASP A 114 -15.34 10.04 -5.04
N LEU A 115 -15.27 9.32 -6.16
CA LEU A 115 -16.22 8.25 -6.48
C LEU A 115 -16.07 7.07 -5.53
N ALA A 116 -14.83 6.72 -5.15
CA ALA A 116 -14.56 5.65 -4.18
C ALA A 116 -15.05 6.00 -2.76
N LEU A 117 -14.85 7.24 -2.31
CA LEU A 117 -15.35 7.79 -1.04
C LEU A 117 -16.88 7.83 -1.02
N CYS A 118 -17.50 8.30 -2.11
CA CYS A 118 -18.96 8.23 -2.28
C CYS A 118 -19.47 6.79 -2.18
N ARG A 119 -18.80 5.83 -2.85
CA ARG A 119 -19.18 4.40 -2.80
C ARG A 119 -19.06 3.85 -1.38
N ARG A 120 -17.99 4.18 -0.64
CA ARG A 120 -17.80 3.77 0.76
C ARG A 120 -18.90 4.31 1.65
N HIS A 121 -19.29 5.58 1.49
CA HIS A 121 -20.39 6.20 2.23
C HIS A 121 -21.73 5.52 1.95
N ILE A 122 -22.03 5.22 0.68
CA ILE A 122 -23.24 4.50 0.29
C ILE A 122 -23.23 3.08 0.88
N SER A 123 -22.13 2.34 0.79
CA SER A 123 -22.00 1.01 1.40
C SER A 123 -22.12 1.04 2.92
N GLN A 124 -21.58 2.05 3.60
CA GLN A 124 -21.78 2.25 5.04
C GLN A 124 -23.25 2.54 5.38
N LYS A 125 -23.93 3.40 4.61
CA LYS A 125 -25.36 3.66 4.77
C LYS A 125 -26.20 2.39 4.58
N LEU A 126 -25.90 1.57 3.57
CA LEU A 126 -26.60 0.30 3.32
C LEU A 126 -26.42 -0.70 4.47
N ARG A 127 -25.23 -0.78 5.06
CA ARG A 127 -24.99 -1.61 6.25
C ARG A 127 -25.78 -1.11 7.46
N ARG A 128 -25.82 0.21 7.68
CA ARG A 128 -26.60 0.83 8.77
C ARG A 128 -28.11 0.60 8.61
N SER A 129 -28.60 0.46 7.37
CA SER A 129 -30.01 0.12 7.08
C SER A 129 -30.29 -1.39 7.12
N GLY A 130 -29.45 -2.21 7.75
CA GLY A 130 -29.64 -3.65 7.90
C GLY A 130 -29.39 -4.49 6.64
N ARG A 131 -28.95 -3.88 5.54
CA ARG A 131 -28.58 -4.60 4.31
C ARG A 131 -27.10 -4.99 4.38
N TYR A 132 -26.84 -6.18 4.90
CA TYR A 132 -25.51 -6.77 4.90
C TYR A 132 -25.15 -7.28 3.50
N THR A 133 -24.17 -6.64 2.87
CA THR A 133 -23.47 -7.21 1.72
C THR A 133 -22.49 -8.26 2.23
N LYS A 134 -22.35 -9.40 1.53
CA LYS A 134 -21.27 -10.37 1.80
C LYS A 134 -19.94 -9.62 1.88
N GLY A 135 -19.08 -10.02 2.84
CA GLY A 135 -17.74 -9.47 2.98
C GLY A 135 -16.93 -9.54 1.68
N PRO A 136 -15.83 -8.77 1.57
CA PRO A 136 -15.00 -8.80 0.38
C PRO A 136 -14.66 -10.24 -0.01
N LYS A 137 -14.90 -10.60 -1.28
CA LYS A 137 -14.62 -11.95 -1.79
C LYS A 137 -13.17 -12.32 -1.50
N LYS A 138 -12.89 -13.58 -1.16
CA LYS A 138 -11.50 -14.08 -1.05
C LYS A 138 -10.72 -13.70 -2.30
N LEU A 139 -9.45 -13.35 -2.10
CA LEU A 139 -8.54 -12.95 -3.17
C LEU A 139 -8.30 -14.17 -4.08
N VAL A 140 -8.52 -14.00 -5.39
CA VAL A 140 -8.37 -15.07 -6.39
C VAL A 140 -7.03 -14.97 -7.13
N LYS A 141 -6.65 -16.00 -7.88
CA LYS A 141 -5.39 -16.03 -8.62
C LYS A 141 -5.29 -14.86 -9.60
N GLU A 142 -6.38 -14.54 -10.29
CA GLU A 142 -6.46 -13.42 -11.23
C GLU A 142 -6.24 -12.06 -10.54
N ASP A 143 -6.63 -11.93 -9.27
CA ASP A 143 -6.38 -10.72 -8.48
C ASP A 143 -4.88 -10.58 -8.17
N ARG A 144 -4.20 -11.68 -7.81
CA ARG A 144 -2.73 -11.69 -7.57
C ARG A 144 -1.95 -11.37 -8.83
N GLU A 145 -2.31 -11.99 -9.95
CA GLU A 145 -1.66 -11.71 -11.23
C GLU A 145 -1.85 -10.25 -11.65
N ARG A 146 -3.05 -9.69 -11.46
CA ARG A 146 -3.28 -8.26 -11.71
C ARG A 146 -2.46 -7.39 -10.77
N PHE A 147 -2.39 -7.74 -9.49
CA PHE A 147 -1.56 -7.04 -8.51
C PHE A 147 -0.09 -6.99 -8.94
N VAL A 148 0.51 -8.13 -9.27
CA VAL A 148 1.91 -8.21 -9.73
C VAL A 148 2.13 -7.37 -10.99
N ARG A 149 1.25 -7.48 -11.99
CA ARG A 149 1.36 -6.70 -13.23
C ARG A 149 1.32 -5.19 -12.99
N GLU A 150 0.38 -4.73 -12.16
CA GLU A 150 0.25 -3.30 -11.85
C GLU A 150 1.40 -2.80 -10.98
N LEU A 151 1.87 -3.61 -10.03
CA LEU A 151 3.05 -3.30 -9.21
C LEU A 151 4.28 -3.11 -10.11
N GLN A 152 4.57 -4.08 -10.98
CA GLN A 152 5.67 -3.99 -11.94
C GLN A 152 5.54 -2.75 -12.82
N LYS A 153 4.36 -2.48 -13.38
CA LYS A 153 4.11 -1.30 -14.22
C LYS A 153 4.37 0.02 -13.49
N ILE A 154 4.00 0.11 -12.21
CA ILE A 154 4.29 1.29 -11.40
C ILE A 154 5.80 1.42 -11.19
N LEU A 155 6.48 0.35 -10.79
CA LEU A 155 7.93 0.37 -10.56
C LEU A 155 8.74 0.64 -11.83
N SER A 156 8.38 0.06 -12.98
CA SER A 156 9.03 0.37 -14.27
C SER A 156 8.90 1.86 -14.63
N LYS A 157 7.71 2.44 -14.42
CA LYS A 157 7.48 3.87 -14.67
C LYS A 157 8.30 4.76 -13.72
N ILE A 158 8.44 4.33 -12.47
CA ILE A 158 9.22 5.02 -11.44
C ILE A 158 10.71 5.05 -11.83
N GLU A 159 11.24 3.92 -12.30
CA GLU A 159 12.64 3.78 -12.76
C GLU A 159 12.91 4.39 -14.14
N GLY A 160 11.89 4.91 -14.82
CA GLY A 160 12.03 5.52 -16.16
C GLY A 160 12.12 4.51 -17.30
N PHE A 161 11.89 3.22 -17.02
CA PHE A 161 11.73 2.21 -18.05
C PHE A 161 10.37 2.37 -18.74
N THR A 162 10.40 2.77 -20.01
CA THR A 162 9.21 2.80 -20.87
C THR A 162 9.14 1.45 -21.56
N TYR A 163 8.16 0.62 -21.21
CA TYR A 163 7.78 -0.60 -21.96
C TYR A 163 6.57 -0.32 -22.83
#